data_AF-A0A7J6BW75-F1
#
_entry.id   AF-A0A7J6BW75-F1
#
_cell.length_a   1.000
_cell.length_b   1.000
_cell.length_c   1.000
_cell.angle_alpha   90.00
_cell.angle_beta   90.00
_cell.angle_gamma   90.00
#
_symmetry.space_group_name_H-M   'P 1'
#
loop_
_entity.id
_entity.type
_entity.pdbx_description
1 polymer ?
#
loop_
_entity_poly.entity_id
_entity_poly.type
_entity_poly.pdbx_seq_one_letter_code
_entity_poly.pdbx_strand_id
1 'polypeptide(L)'
;MALESATSNGTTDENHPEEIDERKKGWLFKKTHYTKRWKMMFFHIRDGQLVYGLNEKSAEKAINLVGAKVEMLEGDDGTFGWTLTPKHSKRTFILRASTAEEQQAWMSAICEAQLTSGEHSSNACVVQ
;
A
#
# COMPACT_ATOMS: atom_id res chain seq x y z
N MET A 1 -8.88 56.33 11.31
CA MET A 1 -9.30 55.57 10.10
C MET A 1 -9.36 54.12 10.50
N ALA A 2 -10.54 53.52 10.45
CA ALA A 2 -10.80 52.13 10.81
C ALA A 2 -10.56 51.23 9.59
N LEU A 3 -10.01 50.03 9.80
CA LEU A 3 -10.68 48.77 9.47
C LEU A 3 -9.90 47.59 10.08
N GLU A 4 -10.63 46.78 10.84
CA GLU A 4 -10.26 45.43 11.25
C GLU A 4 -10.11 44.52 10.01
N SER A 5 -9.45 43.38 10.17
CA SER A 5 -10.01 42.06 9.79
C SER A 5 -8.94 40.97 9.83
N ALA A 6 -9.14 40.04 10.76
CA ALA A 6 -8.61 38.69 10.67
C ALA A 6 -9.30 37.91 9.53
N THR A 7 -8.54 37.06 8.86
CA THR A 7 -9.01 35.91 8.06
C THR A 7 -7.80 34.98 7.99
N SER A 8 -7.70 33.86 8.73
CA SER A 8 -8.55 32.67 8.81
C SER A 8 -9.00 32.15 7.44
N ASN A 9 -8.08 31.51 6.73
CA ASN A 9 -8.43 30.68 5.58
C ASN A 9 -8.44 29.21 6.01
N GLY A 10 -9.44 28.86 6.81
CA GLY A 10 -10.04 27.55 6.72
C GLY A 10 -11.31 27.70 5.87
N THR A 11 -11.40 27.02 4.74
CA THR A 11 -12.68 26.67 4.10
C THR A 11 -12.45 25.44 3.20
N THR A 12 -12.89 24.33 3.77
CA THR A 12 -13.38 23.09 3.16
C THR A 12 -14.32 23.31 1.98
N ASP A 13 -14.16 22.51 0.93
CA ASP A 13 -15.18 22.17 -0.07
C ASP A 13 -14.60 21.06 -0.98
N GLU A 14 -15.22 19.98 -1.45
CA GLU A 14 -16.47 19.25 -1.24
C GLU A 14 -16.30 17.94 -2.07
N ASN A 15 -16.90 16.85 -1.60
CA ASN A 15 -17.30 15.67 -2.38
C ASN A 15 -16.29 14.96 -3.31
N HIS A 16 -15.69 13.87 -2.79
CA HIS A 16 -15.67 12.62 -3.57
C HIS A 16 -16.07 11.45 -2.65
N PRO A 17 -17.22 10.81 -2.86
CA PRO A 17 -17.51 9.53 -2.26
C PRO A 17 -16.63 8.49 -2.96
N GLU A 18 -15.42 8.24 -2.44
CA GLU A 18 -14.64 7.07 -2.81
C GLU A 18 -14.78 6.01 -1.73
N GLU A 19 -16.02 5.64 -1.42
CA GLU A 19 -16.31 4.30 -0.92
C GLU A 19 -16.19 3.33 -2.08
N ILE A 20 -14.95 2.95 -2.39
CA ILE A 20 -14.67 1.65 -2.97
C ILE A 20 -13.68 1.00 -2.00
N ASP A 21 -13.98 -0.21 -1.55
CA ASP A 21 -13.02 -1.09 -0.89
C ASP A 21 -11.95 -1.53 -1.91
N GLU A 22 -11.18 -0.55 -2.39
CA GLU A 22 -10.06 -0.53 -3.34
C GLU A 22 -8.85 0.11 -2.64
N ARG A 23 -8.58 -0.38 -1.42
CA ARG A 23 -7.70 0.19 -0.38
C ARG A 23 -6.50 1.02 -0.85
N LYS A 24 -5.73 0.53 -1.84
CA LYS A 24 -4.69 1.32 -2.53
C LYS A 24 -4.24 0.62 -3.81
N LYS A 25 -4.17 1.35 -4.93
CA LYS A 25 -3.61 0.88 -6.20
C LYS A 25 -2.67 1.90 -6.81
N GLY A 26 -1.67 1.45 -7.56
CA GLY A 26 -0.69 2.36 -8.18
C GLY A 26 0.59 1.68 -8.64
N TRP A 27 1.50 2.47 -9.19
CA TRP A 27 2.76 1.97 -9.73
C TRP A 27 3.87 2.04 -8.69
N LEU A 28 4.62 0.94 -8.54
CA LEU A 28 5.82 0.91 -7.70
C LEU A 28 6.98 0.26 -8.44
N PHE A 29 8.18 0.63 -8.03
CA PHE A 29 9.39 -0.03 -8.47
C PHE A 29 9.67 -1.22 -7.57
N LYS A 30 9.79 -2.40 -8.16
CA LYS A 30 10.17 -3.61 -7.45
C LYS A 30 11.55 -4.07 -7.88
N LYS A 31 12.41 -4.39 -6.92
CA LYS A 31 13.71 -5.00 -7.19
C LYS A 31 13.50 -6.47 -7.56
N THR A 32 13.96 -6.82 -8.76
CA THR A 32 13.90 -8.20 -9.25
C THR A 32 14.89 -9.08 -8.49
N HIS A 33 14.46 -10.31 -8.16
CA HIS A 33 15.28 -11.22 -7.35
C HIS A 33 16.58 -11.62 -8.04
N TYR A 34 16.49 -11.97 -9.33
CA TYR A 34 17.61 -12.54 -10.11
C TYR A 34 18.54 -11.48 -10.67
N THR A 35 18.01 -10.47 -11.37
CA THR A 35 18.83 -9.45 -12.05
C THR A 35 19.14 -8.25 -11.18
N LYS A 36 18.55 -8.15 -9.98
CA LYS A 36 18.66 -7.02 -9.04
C LYS A 36 18.29 -5.65 -9.62
N ARG A 37 17.68 -5.63 -10.82
CA ARG A 37 17.19 -4.43 -11.50
C ARG A 37 15.85 -4.01 -10.91
N TRP A 38 15.59 -2.71 -10.90
CA TRP A 38 14.28 -2.15 -10.59
C TRP A 38 13.36 -2.32 -11.80
N LYS A 39 12.15 -2.82 -11.57
CA LYS A 39 11.09 -2.92 -12.58
C LYS A 39 9.85 -2.23 -12.06
N MET A 40 9.31 -1.31 -12.85
CA MET A 40 8.02 -0.68 -12.57
C MET A 40 6.91 -1.71 -12.81
N MET A 41 6.07 -1.91 -11.80
CA MET A 41 4.93 -2.83 -11.84
C MET A 41 3.73 -2.14 -11.20
N PHE A 42 2.54 -2.53 -11.64
CA PHE A 42 1.30 -2.07 -11.03
C PHE A 42 1.00 -2.93 -9.80
N PHE A 43 0.62 -2.30 -8.69
CA PHE A 43 0.30 -2.91 -7.42
C PHE A 43 -1.11 -2.52 -6.99
N HIS A 44 -1.79 -3.43 -6.28
CA HIS A 44 -3.13 -3.23 -5.76
C HIS A 44 -3.29 -4.05 -4.47
N ILE A 45 -3.77 -3.41 -3.40
CA ILE A 45 -4.14 -4.09 -2.15
C ILE A 45 -5.60 -4.52 -2.23
N ARG A 46 -5.85 -5.81 -2.06
CA ARG A 46 -7.20 -6.39 -2.06
C ARG A 46 -7.23 -7.63 -1.16
N ASP A 47 -8.29 -7.81 -0.37
CA ASP A 47 -8.52 -9.02 0.44
C ASP A 47 -7.33 -9.39 1.37
N GLY A 48 -6.64 -8.39 1.95
CA GLY A 48 -5.45 -8.64 2.78
C GLY A 48 -4.21 -9.11 2.01
N GLN A 49 -4.22 -8.95 0.69
CA GLN A 49 -3.13 -9.33 -0.20
C GLN A 49 -2.68 -8.12 -1.03
N LEU A 50 -1.38 -8.07 -1.32
CA LEU A 50 -0.80 -7.14 -2.28
C LEU A 50 -0.59 -7.86 -3.60
N VAL A 51 -1.47 -7.58 -4.56
CA VAL A 51 -1.43 -8.15 -5.90
C VAL A 51 -0.63 -7.23 -6.82
N TYR A 52 0.16 -7.80 -7.73
CA TYR A 52 0.95 -7.01 -8.67
C TYR A 52 1.10 -7.67 -10.04
N GLY A 53 1.29 -6.82 -11.06
CA GLY A 53 1.30 -7.20 -12.48
C GLY A 53 2.06 -6.22 -13.36
N LEU A 54 2.17 -6.55 -14.66
CA LEU A 54 2.74 -5.61 -15.64
C LEU A 54 1.79 -4.44 -15.91
N ASN A 55 0.50 -4.65 -15.71
CA ASN A 55 -0.57 -3.68 -15.81
C ASN A 55 -1.72 -4.11 -14.89
N GLU A 56 -2.72 -3.24 -14.74
CA GLU A 56 -3.90 -3.48 -13.89
C GLU A 56 -4.64 -4.78 -14.23
N LYS A 57 -4.72 -5.14 -15.52
CA LYS A 57 -5.43 -6.33 -16.00
C LYS A 57 -4.62 -7.63 -15.91
N SER A 58 -3.30 -7.53 -15.70
CA SER A 58 -2.36 -8.65 -15.63
C SER A 58 -1.78 -8.79 -14.21
N ALA A 59 -2.61 -8.50 -13.20
CA ALA A 59 -2.26 -8.73 -11.81
C ALA A 59 -2.13 -10.26 -11.54
N GLU A 60 -0.96 -10.81 -11.84
CA GLU A 60 -0.70 -12.24 -11.87
C GLU A 60 -0.24 -12.81 -10.53
N LYS A 61 0.27 -11.97 -9.63
CA LYS A 61 0.97 -12.43 -8.41
C LYS A 61 0.45 -11.73 -7.17
N ALA A 62 0.04 -12.51 -6.18
CA ALA A 62 -0.40 -12.04 -4.88
C ALA A 62 0.69 -12.24 -3.81
N ILE A 63 0.76 -11.30 -2.87
CA ILE A 63 1.60 -11.36 -1.68
C ILE A 63 0.70 -11.25 -0.47
N ASN A 64 0.64 -12.28 0.38
CA ASN A 64 -0.14 -12.21 1.61
C ASN A 64 0.45 -11.14 2.55
N LEU A 65 -0.38 -10.17 2.95
CA LEU A 65 0.01 -9.12 3.88
C LEU A 65 -0.26 -9.53 5.34
N VAL A 66 -1.16 -10.49 5.59
CA VAL A 66 -1.48 -11.00 6.92
C VAL A 66 -0.19 -11.46 7.64
N GLY A 67 0.22 -10.73 8.68
CA GLY A 67 1.45 -11.00 9.43
C GLY A 67 2.74 -10.85 8.61
N ALA A 68 2.72 -10.17 7.47
CA ALA A 68 3.91 -9.87 6.70
C ALA A 68 4.78 -8.84 7.44
N LYS A 69 6.09 -9.07 7.48
CA LYS A 69 7.05 -8.14 8.04
C LYS A 69 7.30 -7.02 7.02
N VAL A 70 7.04 -5.78 7.42
CA VAL A 70 7.32 -4.56 6.64
C VAL A 70 8.46 -3.81 7.32
N GLU A 71 9.55 -3.55 6.62
CA GLU A 71 10.70 -2.82 7.17
C GLU A 71 11.12 -1.71 6.23
N MET A 72 11.31 -0.51 6.74
CA MET A 72 11.88 0.59 5.94
C MET A 72 13.30 0.26 5.52
N LEU A 73 13.63 0.58 4.28
CA LEU A 73 14.99 0.49 3.80
C LEU A 73 15.59 1.90 3.87
N GLU A 74 16.35 2.16 4.93
CA GLU A 74 17.22 3.34 4.98
C GLU A 74 18.33 3.14 3.95
N GLY A 75 18.26 3.89 2.85
CA GLY A 75 19.33 3.95 1.87
C GLY A 75 19.95 5.35 1.90
N ASP A 76 21.28 5.41 1.94
CA ASP A 76 22.08 6.64 1.85
C ASP A 76 21.73 7.53 0.64
N ASP A 77 21.05 6.98 -0.37
CA ASP A 77 20.73 7.63 -1.64
C ASP A 77 19.35 8.33 -1.70
N GLY A 78 18.65 8.49 -0.57
CA GLY A 78 17.32 9.10 -0.56
C GLY A 78 16.25 8.24 -1.26
N THR A 79 16.45 6.93 -1.32
CA THR A 79 15.47 6.01 -1.91
C THR A 79 14.33 5.76 -0.95
N PHE A 80 13.10 6.05 -1.37
CA PHE A 80 11.85 5.78 -0.63
C PHE A 80 11.47 4.29 -0.68
N GLY A 81 12.39 3.44 -0.24
CA GLY A 81 12.32 1.99 -0.34
C GLY A 81 11.87 1.30 0.95
N TRP A 82 11.22 0.16 0.81
CA TRP A 82 10.91 -0.71 1.93
C TRP A 82 10.97 -2.18 1.50
N THR A 83 11.06 -3.05 2.49
CA THR A 83 11.03 -4.48 2.30
C THR A 83 9.73 -5.07 2.83
N LEU A 84 9.24 -6.09 2.14
CA LEU A 84 8.03 -6.82 2.48
C LEU A 84 8.35 -8.31 2.48
N THR A 85 8.27 -8.94 3.64
CA THR A 85 8.53 -10.38 3.83
C THR A 85 7.27 -11.06 4.37
N PRO A 86 6.55 -11.85 3.55
CA PRO A 86 5.34 -12.53 4.00
C PRO A 86 5.64 -13.57 5.08
N LYS A 87 4.75 -13.72 6.08
CA LYS A 87 4.93 -14.64 7.22
C LYS A 87 5.33 -16.07 6.82
N HIS A 88 4.66 -16.61 5.81
CA HIS A 88 4.85 -17.99 5.33
C HIS A 88 5.87 -18.12 4.20
N SER A 89 6.67 -17.07 3.94
CA SER A 89 7.62 -17.06 2.84
C SER A 89 8.99 -16.56 3.27
N LYS A 90 10.05 -17.25 2.85
CA LYS A 90 11.42 -16.77 3.00
C LYS A 90 11.79 -15.68 1.99
N ARG A 91 10.84 -15.32 1.11
CA ARG A 91 11.07 -14.37 0.03
C ARG A 91 10.80 -12.94 0.50
N THR A 92 11.85 -12.13 0.51
CA THR A 92 11.75 -10.68 0.72
C THR A 92 11.58 -9.96 -0.60
N PHE A 93 10.56 -9.11 -0.67
CA PHE A 93 10.31 -8.20 -1.78
C PHE A 93 10.82 -6.82 -1.41
N ILE A 94 11.60 -6.19 -2.28
CA ILE A 94 12.09 -4.83 -2.09
C ILE A 94 11.32 -3.94 -3.04
N LEU A 95 10.59 -2.99 -2.48
CA LEU A 95 9.74 -2.03 -3.19
C LEU A 95 10.31 -0.62 -2.99
N ARG A 96 10.03 0.27 -3.94
CA ARG A 96 10.42 1.67 -3.91
C ARG A 96 9.34 2.52 -4.53
N ALA A 97 8.95 3.57 -3.81
CA ALA A 97 8.05 4.60 -4.29
C ALA A 97 8.81 5.72 -5.01
N SER A 98 8.08 6.61 -5.68
CA SER A 98 8.65 7.78 -6.33
C SER A 98 8.88 8.92 -5.34
N THR A 99 8.08 9.00 -4.28
CA THR A 99 8.16 10.02 -3.23
C THR A 99 8.01 9.44 -1.83
N ALA A 100 8.37 10.23 -0.81
CA ALA A 100 8.24 9.86 0.60
C ALA A 100 6.77 9.71 1.01
N GLU A 101 5.90 10.60 0.52
CA GLU A 101 4.46 10.57 0.79
C GLU A 101 3.84 9.30 0.21
N GLU A 102 4.25 8.92 -1.00
CA GLU A 102 3.78 7.69 -1.63
C GLU A 102 4.26 6.46 -0.84
N GLN A 103 5.52 6.42 -0.41
CA GLN A 103 6.05 5.36 0.45
C GLN A 103 5.23 5.22 1.74
N GLN A 104 5.02 6.32 2.45
CA GLN A 104 4.25 6.33 3.70
C GLN A 104 2.81 5.87 3.46
N ALA A 105 2.16 6.37 2.41
CA ALA A 105 0.80 5.96 2.08
C ALA A 105 0.71 4.45 1.76
N TRP A 106 1.71 3.88 1.08
CA TRP A 106 1.76 2.44 0.82
C TRP A 106 2.00 1.62 2.07
N MET A 107 2.92 2.05 2.93
CA MET A 107 3.20 1.36 4.18
C MET A 107 1.98 1.37 5.11
N SER A 108 1.31 2.51 5.27
CA SER A 108 0.09 2.64 6.06
C SER A 108 -1.02 1.74 5.53
N ALA A 109 -1.29 1.77 4.22
CA ALA A 109 -2.31 0.93 3.60
C ALA A 109 -1.99 -0.57 3.74
N ILE A 110 -0.71 -0.96 3.67
CA ILE A 110 -0.30 -2.34 3.92
C ILE A 110 -0.59 -2.72 5.38
N CYS A 111 -0.18 -1.90 6.35
CA CYS A 111 -0.42 -2.14 7.78
C CYS A 111 -1.92 -2.29 8.10
N GLU A 112 -2.73 -1.36 7.59
CA GLU A 112 -4.20 -1.41 7.72
C GLU A 112 -4.77 -2.69 7.10
N ALA A 113 -4.25 -3.09 5.94
CA ALA A 113 -4.67 -4.33 5.30
C ALA A 113 -4.32 -5.57 6.14
N GLN A 114 -3.22 -5.56 6.90
CA GLN A 114 -2.90 -6.66 7.82
C GLN A 114 -3.93 -6.77 8.94
N LEU A 115 -4.36 -5.64 9.51
CA LEU A 115 -5.30 -5.60 10.64
C LEU A 115 -6.69 -6.07 10.23
N THR A 116 -7.21 -5.52 9.14
CA THR A 116 -8.55 -5.84 8.62
C THR A 116 -8.68 -7.26 8.06
N SER A 117 -7.59 -7.83 7.54
CA SER A 117 -7.58 -9.22 7.03
C SER A 117 -7.64 -10.30 8.12
N GLY A 118 -7.47 -9.92 9.39
CA GLY A 118 -7.62 -10.81 10.53
C GLY A 118 -9.06 -11.22 10.83
N GLU A 119 -10.06 -10.53 10.28
CA GLU A 119 -11.49 -10.73 10.60
C GLU A 119 -12.27 -11.61 9.60
N HIS A 120 -11.65 -12.12 8.54
CA HIS A 120 -12.33 -12.98 7.56
C HIS A 120 -11.96 -14.46 7.64
N SER A 121 -11.74 -14.99 8.85
CA SER A 121 -11.89 -16.43 9.10
C SER A 121 -13.25 -16.73 9.71
N SER A 122 -14.12 -17.30 8.88
CA SER A 122 -15.21 -18.20 9.26
C SER A 122 -16.45 -17.57 9.94
N ASN A 123 -17.49 -17.33 9.15
CA ASN A 123 -18.87 -17.56 9.60
C ASN A 123 -19.64 -18.34 8.51
N ALA A 124 -19.19 -19.56 8.23
CA ALA A 124 -20.05 -20.58 7.65
C ALA A 124 -20.79 -21.28 8.81
N CYS A 125 -21.75 -20.58 9.41
CA CYS A 125 -22.70 -21.19 10.35
C CYS A 125 -23.95 -21.57 9.56
N VAL A 126 -23.96 -22.77 8.98
CA VAL A 126 -25.21 -23.45 8.61
C VAL A 126 -25.75 -24.06 9.90
N VAL A 127 -26.82 -23.50 10.43
CA VAL A 127 -27.65 -24.19 11.42
C VAL A 127 -28.94 -24.60 10.70
N GLN A 128 -29.14 -25.92 10.59
CA GLN A 128 -30.40 -26.55 10.21
C GLN A 128 -31.37 -26.56 11.38
#